data_AF-A0A067EUK1-F1
#
_entry.id   AF-A0A067EUK1-F1
#
_cell.length_a   1.000
_cell.length_b   1.000
_cell.length_c   1.000
_cell.angle_alpha   90.00
_cell.angle_beta   90.00
_cell.angle_gamma   90.00
#
_symmetry.space_group_name_H-M   'P 1'
#
loop_
_entity.id
_entity.type
_entity.pdbx_description
1 polymer ?
#
loop_
_entity_poly.entity_id
_entity_poly.type
_entity_poly.pdbx_seq_one_letter_code
_entity_poly.pdbx_strand_id
1 'polypeptide(L)' 'MEISKLINIQRLVLDDNHIERLPVNLGKLQSLKVMTLDGNRITSLPDELGQLVRLERLSILGNMLTCLPETIGSLRN' A
#
# COMPACT_ATOMS: atom_id res chain seq x y z
N MET A 1 -6.55 -2.13 14.28
CA MET A 1 -5.43 -3.06 14.03
C MET A 1 -4.22 -2.22 13.66
N GLU A 2 -3.12 -2.27 14.42
CA GLU A 2 -1.93 -1.44 14.16
C GLU A 2 -0.95 -2.17 13.23
N ILE A 3 -1.19 -2.11 11.91
CA ILE A 3 -0.28 -2.70 10.92
C ILE A 3 1.13 -2.10 11.02
N SER A 4 1.25 -0.88 11.55
CA SER A 4 2.50 -0.18 11.87
C SER A 4 3.47 -0.95 12.74
N LYS A 5 3.03 -1.97 13.48
CA LYS A 5 3.91 -2.81 14.31
C LYS A 5 4.69 -3.85 13.52
N LEU A 6 4.28 -4.14 12.28
CA LEU A 6 4.91 -5.12 11.40
C LEU A 6 6.13 -4.54 10.68
N ILE A 7 7.02 -3.84 11.39
CA ILE A 7 8.13 -3.06 10.81
C ILE A 7 9.11 -3.88 9.94
N ASN A 8 9.14 -5.20 10.14
CA ASN A 8 10.00 -6.14 9.41
C ASN A 8 9.27 -6.93 8.32
N ILE A 9 7.98 -6.66 8.08
CA ILE A 9 7.23 -7.36 7.03
C ILE A 9 7.79 -6.99 5.66
N GLN A 10 8.01 -8.00 4.83
CA GLN A 10 8.51 -7.82 3.47
C GLN A 10 7.43 -8.01 2.40
N ARG A 11 6.39 -8.79 2.72
CA ARG A 11 5.29 -9.10 1.80
C ARG A 11 3.98 -8.95 2.53
N LEU A 12 3.11 -8.09 2.00
CA LEU A 12 1.74 -7.89 2.49
C LEU A 12 0.79 -8.23 1.35
N VAL A 13 0.02 -9.30 1.53
CA VAL A 13 -0.94 -9.81 0.56
C VAL A 13 -2.32 -9.70 1.19
N LEU A 14 -3.19 -8.90 0.59
CA LEU A 14 -4.53 -8.58 1.09
C LEU A 14 -5.57 -8.63 -0.04
N ASP A 15 -5.30 -9.44 -1.06
CA ASP A 15 -6.14 -9.59 -2.25
C ASP A 15 -7.54 -10.13 -1.89
N ASP A 16 -8.53 -9.84 -2.73
CA ASP A 16 -9.92 -10.32 -2.66
C ASP A 16 -10.61 -10.06 -1.30
N ASN A 17 -10.47 -8.83 -0.81
CA ASN A 17 -11.10 -8.38 0.43
C ASN A 17 -12.11 -7.24 0.17
N HIS A 18 -12.61 -6.62 1.24
CA HIS A 18 -13.50 -5.46 1.18
C HIS A 18 -12.82 -4.20 1.75
N ILE A 19 -11.51 -4.05 1.52
CA ILE A 19 -10.76 -2.91 2.01
C ILE A 19 -11.14 -1.68 1.18
N GLU A 20 -11.66 -0.66 1.85
CA GLU A 20 -12.02 0.62 1.23
C GLU A 20 -10.92 1.68 1.41
N ARG A 21 -10.14 1.58 2.49
CA ARG A 21 -9.10 2.55 2.85
C ARG A 21 -7.89 1.84 3.46
N LEU A 22 -6.71 2.32 3.10
CA LEU A 22 -5.46 1.95 3.75
C LEU A 22 -5.18 2.90 4.92
N PRO A 23 -4.53 2.43 6.00
CA PRO A 23 -4.25 3.28 7.14
C PRO A 23 -3.08 4.24 6.84
N VAL A 24 -3.15 5.47 7.36
CA VAL A 24 -2.12 6.52 7.18
C VAL A 24 -0.74 6.11 7.71
N ASN A 25 -0.67 5.15 8.63
CA ASN A 25 0.59 4.66 9.18
C ASN A 25 1.27 3.58 8.32
N LEU A 26 0.76 3.32 7.10
CA LEU A 26 1.33 2.33 6.17
C LEU A 26 2.79 2.64 5.83
N GLY A 27 3.16 3.92 5.72
CA GLY A 27 4.53 4.37 5.48
C GLY A 27 5.56 3.88 6.51
N LYS A 28 5.13 3.38 7.69
CA LYS A 28 6.03 2.79 8.69
C LYS A 28 6.59 1.42 8.30
N LEU A 29 6.03 0.77 7.28
CA LEU A 29 6.47 -0.55 6.80
C LEU A 29 7.74 -0.44 5.93
N GLN A 30 8.82 0.09 6.51
CA GLN A 30 10.08 0.42 5.82
C GLN A 30 10.83 -0.81 5.27
N SER A 31 10.42 -2.03 5.62
CA SER A 31 10.98 -3.29 5.10
C SER A 31 10.15 -3.90 3.97
N LEU A 32 8.99 -3.32 3.65
CA LEU A 32 8.04 -3.88 2.72
C LEU A 32 8.56 -3.79 1.28
N LYS A 33 8.58 -4.93 0.60
CA LYS A 33 9.02 -5.10 -0.79
C LYS A 33 7.86 -5.39 -1.73
N VAL A 34 6.86 -6.13 -1.26
CA VAL A 34 5.71 -6.53 -2.07
C VAL A 34 4.42 -6.21 -1.34
N MET A 35 3.52 -5.49 -2.01
CA MET A 35 2.17 -5.22 -1.57
C MET A 35 1.19 -5.61 -2.67
N THR A 36 0.23 -6.50 -2.36
CA THR A 36 -0.90 -6.80 -3.25
C THR A 36 -2.21 -6.54 -2.52
N LEU A 37 -3.09 -5.80 -3.18
CA LEU A 37 -4.40 -5.35 -2.70
C LEU A 37 -5.45 -5.56 -3.80
N ASP A 38 -5.24 -6.55 -4.66
CA ASP A 38 -6.08 -6.79 -5.82
C ASP A 38 -7.51 -7.17 -5.39
N GLY A 39 -8.52 -6.86 -6.19
CA GLY A 39 -9.91 -7.24 -5.91
C GLY A 39 -10.51 -6.62 -4.65
N ASN A 40 -10.10 -5.39 -4.29
CA ASN A 40 -10.63 -4.64 -3.15
C ASN A 40 -11.53 -3.47 -3.60
N ARG A 41 -11.91 -2.59 -2.67
CA ARG A 41 -12.80 -1.44 -2.90
C ARG A 41 -12.09 -0.10 -2.66
N ILE A 42 -10.77 -0.07 -2.81
CA ILE A 42 -9.96 1.11 -2.50
C ILE A 42 -10.26 2.21 -3.51
N THR A 43 -10.65 3.39 -3.00
CA THR A 43 -10.97 4.57 -3.83
C THR A 43 -9.82 5.56 -3.93
N SER A 44 -8.90 5.54 -2.96
CA SER A 44 -7.70 6.38 -2.93
C SER A 44 -6.57 5.68 -2.18
N LEU A 45 -5.32 6.01 -2.51
CA LEU A 45 -4.15 5.59 -1.76
C LEU A 45 -3.66 6.75 -0.87
N PRO A 46 -3.16 6.47 0.34
CA PRO A 46 -2.61 7.48 1.22
C PRO A 46 -1.27 8.01 0.70
N ASP A 47 -0.95 9.27 1.00
CA ASP A 47 0.34 9.87 0.62
C ASP A 47 1.53 9.18 1.28
N GLU A 48 1.32 8.54 2.44
CA GLU A 48 2.35 7.77 3.12
C GLU A 48 2.79 6.52 2.34
N LEU A 49 2.07 6.13 1.28
CA LEU A 49 2.52 5.09 0.36
C LEU A 49 3.88 5.46 -0.27
N GLY A 50 4.11 6.74 -0.58
CA GLY A 50 5.38 7.21 -1.11
C GLY A 50 6.57 7.07 -0.15
N GLN A 51 6.33 6.78 1.13
CA GLN A 51 7.37 6.52 2.13
C GLN A 51 7.89 5.07 2.08
N LEU A 52 7.24 4.18 1.32
CA LEU A 52 7.65 2.79 1.15
C LEU A 52 8.83 2.68 0.16
N VAL A 53 9.96 3.26 0.53
CA VAL A 53 11.15 3.40 -0.33
C VAL A 53 11.83 2.08 -0.74
N ARG A 54 11.38 0.95 -0.17
CA ARG A 54 11.86 -0.40 -0.52
C ARG A 54 10.82 -1.22 -1.29
N LEU A 55 9.68 -0.62 -1.64
CA LEU A 55 8.60 -1.31 -2.33
C LEU A 55 8.99 -1.55 -3.79
N GLU A 56 9.24 -2.81 -4.12
CA GLU A 56 9.62 -3.27 -5.46
C GLU A 56 8.38 -3.64 -6.29
N ARG A 57 7.26 -3.96 -5.63
CA ARG A 57 6.01 -4.34 -6.29
C ARG A 57 4.78 -3.84 -5.53
N LEU A 58 3.92 -3.12 -6.24
CA LEU A 58 2.58 -2.75 -5.83
C LEU A 58 1.56 -3.28 -6.85
N SER A 59 0.59 -4.08 -6.40
CA SER A 59 -0.57 -4.48 -7.19
C SER A 59 -1.85 -4.02 -6.51
N ILE A 60 -2.71 -3.35 -7.27
CA ILE A 60 -3.97 -2.73 -6.82
C ILE A 60 -5.08 -2.95 -7.86
N LEU A 61 -4.96 -4.00 -8.67
CA LEU A 61 -5.89 -4.32 -9.76
C LEU A 61 -7.29 -4.59 -9.21
N GLY A 62 -8.33 -4.25 -9.99
CA GLY A 62 -9.72 -4.49 -9.56
C GLY A 62 -10.17 -3.64 -8.36
N ASN A 63 -9.52 -2.50 -8.10
CA ASN A 63 -9.98 -1.48 -7.16
C ASN A 63 -10.75 -0.35 -7.89
N MET A 64 -11.23 0.64 -7.13
CA MET A 64 -12.03 1.77 -7.63
C MET A 64 -11.25 3.10 -7.57
N LEU A 65 -9.94 3.05 -7.83
CA LEU A 65 -9.06 4.22 -7.76
C LEU A 65 -9.42 5.23 -8.84
N THR A 66 -9.70 6.46 -8.43
CA THR A 66 -9.98 7.59 -9.34
C THR A 66 -8.77 8.48 -9.56
N CYS A 67 -7.83 8.47 -8.62
CA CYS A 67 -6.57 9.20 -8.68
C CYS A 67 -5.45 8.43 -7.98
N LEU A 68 -4.21 8.79 -8.30
CA LEU A 68 -3.02 8.36 -7.56
C LEU A 68 -2.55 9.52 -6.66
N PRO A 69 -1.97 9.22 -5.48
CA PRO A 69 -1.39 10.25 -4.62
C PRO A 69 -0.18 10.89 -5.31
N GLU A 70 0.04 12.18 -5.07
CA GLU A 70 1.17 12.92 -5.68
C GLU A 70 2.53 12.29 -5.33
N THR A 71 2.59 11.68 -4.16
CA THR A 71 3.76 11.00 -3.62
C THR A 71 4.08 9.67 -4.29
N ILE A 72 3.24 9.16 -5.21
CA ILE A 72 3.47 7.88 -5.91
C ILE A 72 4.82 7.86 -6.66
N GLY A 73 5.25 9.01 -7.19
CA GLY A 73 6.55 9.16 -7.86
C GLY A 73 7.76 9.08 -6.92
N SER A 74 7.54 9.09 -5.60
CA SER A 74 8.60 8.89 -4.60
C SER A 74 8.97 7.42 -4.40
N LEU A 75 8.16 6.48 -4.92
CA LEU A 75 8.52 5.07 -4.94
C LEU A 75 9.77 4.88 -5.80
N ARG A 76 10.82 4.33 -5.19
CA ARG A 76 12.09 4.02 -5.86
C ARG A 76 12.27 2.50 -5.87
N ASN A 77 12.55 1.95 -7.05
CA ASN A 77 13.02 0.56 -7.20
C ASN A 77 14.49 0.44 -6.80
#